data_AF-A0A8T4FSB1-F1
#
_entry.id   AF-A0A8T4FSB1-F1
#
_cell.length_a   1.000
_cell.length_b   1.000
_cell.length_c   1.000
_cell.angle_alpha   90.00
_cell.angle_beta   90.00
_cell.angle_gamma   90.00
#
_symmetry.space_group_name_H-M   'P 1'
#
loop_
_entity.id
_entity.type
_entity.pdbx_description
1 polymer ?
#
loop_
_entity_poly.entity_id
_entity_poly.type
_entity_poly.pdbx_seq_one_letter_code
_entity_poly.pdbx_strand_id
1 'polypeptide(L)'
;MALWRNKGHDKTKVPVPLIVGEIFLSVVIVRYMLSFTYTLYTIAEGVEEVAYRAFSLAFPVVMILLVVNSVIGIASAKPTSWRKVMRTTIILLVVNWLRESFGITGVMFDDTFLIVITVLTMAVMMLPSVRRFYLPPMTENPPLTRWIGYIFLMPLFKEADYEFVRGGKEPRDPPAA
;
A
#
# COMPACT_ATOMS: atom_id res chain seq x y z
N MET A 1 -14.70 -40.00 -15.54
CA MET A 1 -13.90 -39.15 -16.45
C MET A 1 -14.53 -37.76 -16.47
N ALA A 2 -14.17 -36.91 -15.50
CA ALA A 2 -14.55 -35.50 -15.48
C ALA A 2 -13.30 -34.73 -15.04
N LEU A 3 -12.62 -34.17 -16.04
CA LEU A 3 -11.46 -33.31 -15.88
C LEU A 3 -11.88 -32.05 -15.14
N TRP A 4 -11.78 -32.05 -13.81
CA TRP A 4 -11.70 -30.83 -13.01
C TRP A 4 -10.38 -30.17 -13.37
N ARG A 5 -10.40 -29.45 -14.49
CA ARG A 5 -9.30 -28.60 -14.94
C ARG A 5 -9.06 -27.61 -13.83
N ASN A 6 -8.01 -27.87 -13.07
CA ASN A 6 -7.38 -27.00 -12.09
C ASN A 6 -7.09 -25.67 -12.77
N LYS A 7 -8.09 -24.79 -12.87
CA LYS A 7 -7.87 -23.36 -13.01
C LYS A 7 -7.47 -22.88 -11.62
N GLY A 8 -6.32 -23.35 -11.15
CA GLY A 8 -5.55 -22.57 -10.20
C GLY A 8 -5.43 -21.21 -10.86
N HIS A 9 -6.15 -20.23 -10.32
CA HIS A 9 -6.05 -18.87 -10.82
C HIS A 9 -4.57 -18.54 -10.86
N ASP A 10 -4.08 -18.26 -12.07
CA ASP A 10 -2.69 -17.96 -12.36
C ASP A 10 -2.33 -16.68 -11.58
N LYS A 11 -1.93 -16.84 -10.31
CA LYS A 11 -1.40 -15.77 -9.46
C LYS A 11 -0.09 -15.21 -10.01
N THR A 12 0.38 -15.74 -11.13
CA THR A 12 1.60 -15.38 -11.86
C THR A 12 1.45 -14.09 -12.67
N LYS A 13 0.23 -13.69 -13.08
CA LYS A 13 0.03 -12.44 -13.81
C LYS A 13 -0.40 -11.32 -12.89
N VAL A 14 0.57 -10.50 -12.49
CA VAL A 14 0.33 -9.22 -11.82
C VAL A 14 -0.56 -8.35 -12.72
N PRO A 15 -1.70 -7.83 -12.23
CA PRO A 15 -2.59 -7.03 -13.06
C PRO A 15 -1.92 -5.70 -13.41
N VAL A 16 -2.02 -5.26 -14.68
CA VAL A 16 -1.39 -4.02 -15.18
C VAL A 16 -1.65 -2.79 -14.29
N PRO A 17 -2.86 -2.57 -13.76
CA PRO A 17 -3.10 -1.45 -12.84
C PRO A 17 -2.21 -1.49 -11.58
N LEU A 18 -1.83 -2.68 -11.10
CA LEU A 18 -0.93 -2.79 -9.95
C LEU A 18 0.47 -2.28 -10.27
N ILE A 19 0.97 -2.56 -11.48
CA ILE A 19 2.25 -2.04 -11.97
C ILE A 19 2.21 -0.51 -12.02
N VAL A 20 1.09 0.06 -12.46
CA VAL A 20 0.89 1.53 -12.45
C VAL A 20 0.94 2.07 -11.02
N GLY A 21 0.29 1.40 -10.06
CA GLY A 21 0.35 1.78 -8.64
C GLY A 21 1.77 1.69 -8.05
N GLU A 22 2.54 0.68 -8.45
CA GLU A 22 3.94 0.52 -8.05
C GLU A 22 4.82 1.65 -8.61
N ILE A 23 4.62 2.02 -9.88
CA ILE A 23 5.31 3.15 -10.51
C ILE A 23 4.97 4.46 -9.77
N PHE A 24 3.71 4.68 -9.43
CA PHE A 24 3.30 5.87 -8.67
C PHE A 24 3.97 5.93 -7.30
N LEU A 25 3.99 4.84 -6.55
CA LEU A 25 4.73 4.77 -5.28
C LEU A 25 6.23 5.00 -5.47
N SER A 26 6.81 4.51 -6.56
CA SER A 26 8.21 4.72 -6.90
C SER A 26 8.53 6.20 -7.17
N VAL A 27 7.63 6.92 -7.86
CA VAL A 27 7.74 8.37 -8.05
C VAL A 27 7.71 9.11 -6.71
N VAL A 28 6.86 8.68 -5.77
CA VAL A 28 6.81 9.24 -4.41
C VAL A 28 8.15 9.02 -3.67
N ILE A 29 8.78 7.85 -3.81
CA ILE A 29 10.11 7.58 -3.24
C ILE A 29 11.14 8.57 -3.79
N VAL A 30 11.23 8.70 -5.12
CA VAL A 30 12.19 9.59 -5.77
C VAL A 30 12.01 11.03 -5.29
N ARG A 31 10.76 11.51 -5.18
CA ARG A 31 10.46 12.84 -4.66
C ARG A 31 10.99 13.02 -3.24
N TYR A 32 10.73 12.09 -2.33
CA TYR A 32 11.25 12.20 -0.95
C TYR A 32 12.77 12.08 -0.88
N MET A 33 13.42 11.31 -1.76
CA MET A 33 14.89 11.30 -1.86
C MET A 33 15.44 12.66 -2.28
N LEU A 34 14.82 13.31 -3.28
CA LEU A 34 15.21 14.68 -3.68
C LEU A 34 15.01 15.68 -2.53
N SER A 35 13.90 15.56 -1.81
CA SER A 35 13.64 16.39 -0.62
C SER A 35 14.72 16.20 0.44
N PHE A 36 15.15 14.96 0.69
CA PHE A 36 16.22 14.66 1.64
C PHE A 36 17.55 15.28 1.22
N THR A 37 17.94 15.14 -0.06
CA THR A 37 19.17 15.75 -0.60
C THR A 37 19.15 17.28 -0.48
N TYR A 38 18.00 17.91 -0.75
CA TYR A 38 17.85 19.35 -0.60
C TYR A 38 17.95 19.81 0.87
N THR A 39 17.32 19.08 1.79
CA THR A 39 17.45 19.34 3.23
C THR A 39 18.91 19.20 3.70
N LEU A 40 19.66 18.23 3.18
CA LEU A 40 21.09 18.12 3.47
C LEU A 40 21.88 19.32 2.97
N TYR A 41 21.59 19.81 1.77
CA TYR A 41 22.25 20.99 1.20
C TYR A 41 22.01 22.25 2.05
N THR A 42 20.75 22.53 2.39
CA THR A 42 20.37 23.70 3.20
C THR A 42 20.94 23.67 4.62
N ILE A 43 21.06 22.48 5.22
CA ILE A 43 21.74 22.32 6.52
C ILE A 43 23.23 22.67 6.43
N ALA A 44 23.90 22.30 5.34
CA ALA A 44 25.31 22.60 5.12
C ALA A 44 25.57 24.12 5.03
N GLU A 45 24.60 24.89 4.53
CA GLU A 45 24.64 26.36 4.48
C GLU A 45 24.35 27.04 5.82
N GLY A 46 24.04 26.29 6.88
CA GLY A 46 24.07 26.77 8.27
C GLY A 46 22.83 27.51 8.77
N VAL A 47 21.69 27.40 8.08
CA VAL A 47 20.59 28.38 8.20
C VAL A 47 19.65 28.19 9.41
N GLU A 48 19.62 27.04 10.12
CA GLU A 48 18.51 26.76 11.06
C GLU A 48 18.90 26.18 12.44
N GLU A 49 17.96 26.19 13.40
CA GLU A 49 18.10 25.62 14.75
C GLU A 49 18.26 24.09 14.74
N VAL A 50 19.03 23.54 15.70
CA VAL A 50 19.39 22.11 15.79
C VAL A 50 18.18 21.16 15.78
N ALA A 51 17.10 21.52 16.49
CA ALA A 51 15.89 20.70 16.56
C ALA A 51 15.15 20.60 15.22
N TYR A 52 15.07 21.72 14.49
CA TYR A 52 14.45 21.76 13.17
C TYR A 52 15.23 20.91 12.16
N ARG A 53 16.57 20.97 12.19
CA ARG A 53 17.46 20.14 11.33
C ARG A 53 17.26 18.64 11.55
N ALA A 54 17.14 18.21 12.81
CA ALA A 54 16.93 16.81 13.14
C ALA A 54 15.57 16.31 12.61
N PHE A 55 14.51 17.12 12.77
CA PHE A 55 13.18 16.78 12.27
C PHE A 55 13.11 16.78 10.74
N SER A 56 13.70 17.80 10.10
CA SER A 56 13.69 17.94 8.63
C SER A 56 14.46 16.82 7.93
N LEU A 57 15.50 16.25 8.57
CA LEU A 57 16.20 15.06 8.09
C LEU A 57 15.44 13.75 8.35
N ALA A 58 14.90 13.58 9.55
CA ALA A 58 14.23 12.33 9.92
C ALA A 58 12.92 12.12 9.13
N PHE A 59 12.18 13.20 8.89
CA PHE A 59 10.88 13.14 8.21
C PHE A 59 10.91 12.47 6.83
N PRO A 60 11.71 12.93 5.85
CA PRO A 60 11.74 12.31 4.52
C PRO A 60 12.24 10.87 4.58
N VAL A 61 13.17 10.54 5.49
CA VAL A 61 13.66 9.17 5.68
C VAL A 61 12.53 8.24 6.14
N VAL A 62 11.75 8.65 7.15
CA VAL A 62 10.60 7.86 7.64
C VAL A 62 9.57 7.65 6.52
N MET A 63 9.28 8.69 5.73
CA MET A 63 8.36 8.60 4.59
C MET A 63 8.87 7.64 3.51
N ILE A 64 10.16 7.70 3.16
CA ILE A 64 10.78 6.76 2.23
C ILE A 64 10.63 5.33 2.75
N LEU A 65 10.96 5.06 4.02
CA LEU A 65 10.85 3.73 4.62
C LEU A 65 9.41 3.19 4.59
N LEU A 66 8.41 4.04 4.85
CA LEU A 66 7.00 3.68 4.76
C LEU A 66 6.60 3.28 3.32
N VAL A 67 7.02 4.07 2.33
CA VAL A 67 6.70 3.82 0.93
C VAL A 67 7.43 2.58 0.41
N VAL A 68 8.72 2.42 0.71
CA VAL A 68 9.52 1.24 0.33
C VAL A 68 8.92 -0.04 0.88
N ASN A 69 8.53 -0.07 2.16
CA ASN A 69 7.85 -1.21 2.76
C ASN A 69 6.53 -1.55 2.05
N SER A 70 5.85 -0.54 1.52
CA SER A 70 4.60 -0.69 0.79
C SER A 70 4.83 -1.22 -0.63
N VAL A 71 5.86 -0.73 -1.32
CA VAL A 71 6.28 -1.22 -2.65
C VAL A 71 6.71 -2.68 -2.57
N ILE A 72 7.57 -3.05 -1.62
CA ILE A 72 7.98 -4.46 -1.43
C ILE A 72 6.76 -5.34 -1.09
N GLY A 73 5.80 -4.79 -0.36
CA GLY A 73 4.57 -5.48 0.01
C GLY A 73 3.59 -5.66 -1.15
N ILE A 74 3.54 -4.74 -2.12
CA ILE A 74 2.46 -4.65 -3.12
C ILE A 74 2.39 -5.90 -4.00
N ALA A 75 3.55 -6.47 -4.36
CA ALA A 75 3.66 -7.69 -5.17
C ALA A 75 3.24 -8.96 -4.42
N SER A 76 3.18 -8.92 -3.08
CA SER A 76 2.68 -10.04 -2.31
C SER A 76 1.16 -10.10 -2.44
N ALA A 77 0.63 -11.16 -3.07
CA ALA A 77 -0.81 -11.45 -3.22
C ALA A 77 -1.52 -11.80 -1.88
N LYS A 78 -1.24 -11.03 -0.81
CA LYS A 78 -1.79 -11.17 0.54
C LYS A 78 -2.72 -9.97 0.81
N PRO A 79 -3.94 -10.18 1.33
CA PRO A 79 -4.83 -9.07 1.71
C PRO A 79 -4.18 -8.07 2.67
N THR A 80 -3.32 -8.56 3.57
CA THR A 80 -2.57 -7.73 4.52
C THR A 80 -1.60 -6.78 3.84
N SER A 81 -1.04 -7.15 2.68
CA SER A 81 -0.20 -6.27 1.88
C SER A 81 -1.01 -5.13 1.26
N TRP A 82 -2.17 -5.43 0.68
CA TRP A 82 -3.09 -4.39 0.20
C TRP A 82 -3.46 -3.40 1.30
N ARG A 83 -3.80 -3.91 2.50
CA ARG A 83 -4.12 -3.06 3.66
C ARG A 83 -2.95 -2.15 4.03
N LYS A 84 -1.72 -2.66 4.04
CA LYS A 84 -0.53 -1.88 4.34
C LYS A 84 -0.36 -0.75 3.33
N VAL A 85 -0.43 -1.04 2.04
CA VAL A 85 -0.31 0.00 0.99
C VAL A 85 -1.38 1.07 1.16
N MET A 86 -2.65 0.67 1.36
CA MET A 86 -3.75 1.61 1.55
C MET A 86 -3.58 2.49 2.79
N ARG A 87 -3.10 1.93 3.91
CA ARG A 87 -2.80 2.70 5.12
C ARG A 87 -1.64 3.67 4.88
N THR A 88 -0.59 3.22 4.22
CA THR A 88 0.53 4.08 3.85
C THR A 88 0.08 5.22 2.95
N THR A 89 -0.74 4.97 1.92
CA THR A 89 -1.26 6.03 1.05
C THR A 89 -2.15 7.03 1.80
N ILE A 90 -2.91 6.58 2.80
CA ILE A 90 -3.70 7.48 3.66
C ILE A 90 -2.80 8.32 4.56
N ILE A 91 -1.78 7.72 5.18
CA ILE A 91 -0.80 8.46 5.99
C ILE A 91 -0.11 9.52 5.14
N LEU A 92 0.36 9.15 3.93
CA LEU A 92 0.96 10.09 2.99
C LEU A 92 0.00 11.22 2.62
N LEU A 93 -1.27 10.90 2.34
CA LEU A 93 -2.27 11.92 2.00
C LEU A 93 -2.46 12.92 3.14
N VAL A 94 -2.70 12.43 4.36
CA VAL A 94 -2.93 13.28 5.55
C VAL A 94 -1.71 14.13 5.86
N VAL A 95 -0.51 13.53 5.81
CA VAL A 95 0.72 14.23 6.14
C VAL A 95 1.06 15.31 5.10
N ASN A 96 0.93 15.03 3.80
CA ASN A 96 1.18 16.03 2.76
C ASN A 96 0.12 17.14 2.81
N TRP A 97 -1.15 16.81 3.07
CA TRP A 97 -2.21 17.79 3.25
C TRP A 97 -1.99 18.70 4.47
N LEU A 98 -1.56 18.13 5.60
CA LEU A 98 -1.20 18.92 6.78
C LEU A 98 -0.02 19.85 6.49
N ARG A 99 1.02 19.36 5.81
CA ARG A 99 2.19 20.19 5.43
C ARG A 99 1.79 21.38 4.56
N GLU A 100 0.97 21.14 3.55
CA GLU A 100 0.44 22.20 2.69
C GLU A 100 -0.38 23.22 3.49
N SER A 101 -1.24 22.74 4.40
CA SER A 101 -2.06 23.59 5.27
C SER A 101 -1.23 24.47 6.22
N PHE A 102 -0.07 23.98 6.68
CA PHE A 102 0.86 24.75 7.51
C PHE A 102 1.86 25.59 6.72
N GLY A 103 1.78 25.61 5.38
CA GLY A 103 2.69 26.36 4.52
C GLY A 103 4.13 25.81 4.51
N ILE A 104 4.32 24.55 4.93
CA ILE A 104 5.63 23.87 4.92
C ILE A 104 5.85 23.30 3.51
N THR A 105 6.14 24.19 2.57
CA THR A 105 6.29 23.83 1.15
C THR A 105 7.52 22.96 0.91
N GLY A 106 7.33 21.85 0.20
CA GLY A 106 8.44 21.07 -0.36
C GLY A 106 9.17 21.85 -1.46
N VAL A 107 10.50 21.87 -1.41
CA VAL A 107 11.31 22.83 -2.19
C VAL A 107 11.56 22.43 -3.65
N MET A 108 11.16 21.22 -4.07
CA MET A 108 11.41 20.70 -5.43
C MET A 108 10.16 20.29 -6.21
N PHE A 109 9.05 19.94 -5.54
CA PHE A 109 7.77 19.61 -6.16
C PHE A 109 6.64 20.03 -5.22
N ASP A 110 5.64 20.70 -5.80
CA ASP A 110 4.40 21.11 -5.12
C ASP A 110 3.82 19.93 -4.34
N ASP A 111 3.48 20.15 -3.07
CA ASP A 111 2.84 19.14 -2.22
C ASP A 111 1.50 18.69 -2.83
N THR A 112 0.86 19.57 -3.61
CA THR A 112 -0.32 19.27 -4.45
C THR A 112 -0.08 18.08 -5.39
N PHE A 113 1.11 18.01 -6.02
CA PHE A 113 1.44 16.92 -6.96
C PHE A 113 1.50 15.56 -6.25
N LEU A 114 2.06 15.52 -5.04
CA LEU A 114 2.06 14.30 -4.22
C LEU A 114 0.66 13.89 -3.79
N ILE A 115 -0.18 14.85 -3.42
CA ILE A 115 -1.58 14.58 -3.07
C ILE A 115 -2.31 13.96 -4.26
N VAL A 116 -2.12 14.49 -5.46
CA VAL A 116 -2.72 13.92 -6.69
C VAL A 116 -2.25 12.49 -6.93
N ILE A 117 -0.93 12.22 -6.88
CA ILE A 117 -0.40 10.87 -7.09
C ILE A 117 -0.89 9.88 -6.03
N THR A 118 -0.94 10.29 -4.77
CA THR A 118 -1.41 9.43 -3.68
C THR A 118 -2.89 9.10 -3.81
N VAL A 119 -3.72 10.07 -4.22
CA VAL A 119 -5.15 9.83 -4.54
C VAL A 119 -5.30 8.89 -5.72
N LEU A 120 -4.52 9.06 -6.80
CA LEU A 120 -4.53 8.15 -7.95
C LEU A 120 -4.11 6.73 -7.56
N THR A 121 -3.08 6.59 -6.73
CA THR A 121 -2.63 5.28 -6.21
C THR A 121 -3.75 4.61 -5.41
N MET A 122 -4.44 5.38 -4.57
CA MET A 122 -5.58 4.89 -3.79
C MET A 122 -6.74 4.43 -4.69
N ALA A 123 -7.04 5.20 -5.75
CA ALA A 123 -8.06 4.84 -6.72
C ALA A 123 -7.70 3.55 -7.48
N VAL A 124 -6.45 3.41 -7.91
CA VAL A 124 -5.93 2.19 -8.56
C VAL A 124 -6.06 0.98 -7.64
N MET A 125 -5.70 1.11 -6.36
CA MET A 125 -5.79 0.01 -5.39
C MET A 125 -7.24 -0.40 -5.08
N MET A 126 -8.21 0.49 -5.26
CA MET A 126 -9.64 0.20 -5.11
C MET A 126 -10.28 -0.46 -6.34
N LEU A 127 -9.58 -0.53 -7.49
CA LEU A 127 -10.11 -1.16 -8.70
C LEU A 127 -10.44 -2.64 -8.45
N PRO A 128 -11.53 -3.16 -9.06
CA PRO A 128 -11.94 -4.55 -8.88
C PRO A 128 -10.87 -5.54 -9.35
N SER A 129 -10.09 -5.19 -10.39
CA SER A 129 -8.99 -6.02 -10.90
C SER A 129 -7.85 -6.17 -9.88
N VAL A 130 -7.54 -5.11 -9.14
CA VAL A 130 -6.49 -5.12 -8.10
C VAL A 130 -7.00 -5.85 -6.85
N ARG A 131 -8.23 -5.56 -6.42
CA ARG A 131 -8.83 -6.24 -5.26
C ARG A 131 -8.92 -7.76 -5.46
N ARG A 132 -9.23 -8.22 -6.68
CA ARG A 132 -9.24 -9.66 -7.02
C ARG A 132 -7.88 -10.33 -6.87
N PHE A 133 -6.78 -9.63 -7.12
CA PHE A 133 -5.44 -10.17 -6.96
C PHE A 133 -5.10 -10.50 -5.50
N TYR A 134 -5.65 -9.76 -4.55
CA TYR A 134 -5.41 -9.95 -3.12
C TYR A 134 -6.37 -10.93 -2.44
N LEU A 135 -7.36 -11.47 -3.16
CA LEU A 135 -8.31 -12.44 -2.62
C LEU A 135 -7.74 -13.87 -2.66
N PRO A 136 -8.09 -14.72 -1.69
CA PRO A 136 -7.85 -16.15 -1.82
C PRO A 136 -8.61 -16.73 -3.03
N PRO A 137 -8.11 -17.81 -3.64
CA PRO A 137 -8.83 -18.47 -4.73
C PRO A 137 -10.19 -18.96 -4.23
N MET A 138 -11.21 -18.89 -5.10
CA MET A 138 -12.60 -19.30 -4.83
C MET A 138 -13.42 -18.41 -3.89
N THR A 139 -12.97 -17.18 -3.61
CA THR A 139 -13.77 -16.22 -2.84
C THR A 139 -14.33 -15.11 -3.74
N GLU A 140 -15.64 -14.87 -3.66
CA GLU A 140 -16.26 -13.76 -4.38
C GLU A 140 -15.70 -12.41 -3.88
N ASN A 141 -15.57 -11.44 -4.79
CA ASN A 141 -15.02 -10.13 -4.44
C ASN A 141 -16.00 -9.37 -3.54
N PRO A 142 -15.64 -9.07 -2.28
CA PRO A 142 -16.54 -8.37 -1.39
C PRO A 142 -16.79 -6.93 -1.87
N PRO A 143 -17.95 -6.34 -1.49
CA PRO A 143 -18.29 -4.97 -1.88
C PRO A 143 -17.28 -3.96 -1.36
N LEU A 144 -17.15 -2.82 -2.04
CA LEU A 144 -16.18 -1.75 -1.71
C LEU A 144 -16.24 -1.32 -0.24
N THR A 145 -17.42 -1.30 0.37
CA THR A 145 -17.63 -0.94 1.78
C THR A 145 -16.86 -1.84 2.75
N ARG A 146 -16.77 -3.15 2.49
CA ARG A 146 -15.97 -4.07 3.31
C ARG A 146 -14.47 -3.82 3.16
N TRP A 147 -14.03 -3.45 1.97
CA TRP A 147 -12.63 -3.06 1.74
C TRP A 147 -12.28 -1.77 2.47
N ILE A 148 -13.18 -0.79 2.47
CA ILE A 148 -13.02 0.44 3.26
C ILE A 148 -12.98 0.11 4.76
N GLY A 149 -13.90 -0.72 5.26
CA GLY A 149 -13.87 -1.19 6.66
C GLY A 149 -12.59 -1.96 7.02
N TYR A 150 -12.03 -2.70 6.06
CA TYR A 150 -10.78 -3.44 6.22
C TYR A 150 -9.57 -2.54 6.41
N ILE A 151 -9.60 -1.31 5.90
CA ILE A 151 -8.54 -0.32 6.12
C ILE A 151 -8.50 0.08 7.60
N PHE A 152 -9.66 0.37 8.19
CA PHE A 152 -9.73 0.98 9.53
C PHE A 152 -9.44 -0.02 10.63
N LEU A 153 -10.18 -1.14 10.77
CA LEU A 153 -9.86 -2.20 11.75
C LEU A 153 -10.69 -3.49 11.57
N MET A 154 -11.57 -3.58 10.56
CA MET A 154 -12.43 -4.74 10.38
C MET A 154 -11.65 -5.90 9.72
N PRO A 155 -11.76 -7.16 10.15
CA PRO A 155 -11.17 -8.29 9.41
C PRO A 155 -11.92 -8.51 8.07
N LEU A 156 -11.18 -8.72 6.96
CA LEU A 156 -11.80 -8.90 5.62
C LEU A 156 -12.56 -10.22 5.51
N PHE A 157 -12.13 -11.22 6.29
CA PHE A 157 -12.78 -12.53 6.44
C PHE A 157 -12.72 -12.96 7.90
N LYS A 158 -13.68 -13.78 8.33
CA LYS A 158 -13.60 -14.48 9.62
C LYS A 158 -12.46 -15.51 9.53
N GLU A 159 -11.62 -15.58 10.56
CA GLU A 159 -10.39 -16.40 10.60
C GLU A 159 -10.62 -17.89 10.30
N ALA A 160 -11.84 -18.40 10.49
CA ALA A 160 -12.22 -19.78 10.24
C ALA A 160 -12.13 -20.23 8.76
N ASP A 161 -12.28 -19.33 7.79
CA ASP A 161 -12.26 -19.71 6.36
C ASP A 161 -10.83 -19.82 5.77
N TYR A 162 -9.80 -19.45 6.54
CA TYR A 162 -8.42 -19.32 6.04
C TYR A 162 -7.51 -20.53 6.29
N GLU A 163 -7.82 -21.39 7.27
CA GLU A 163 -6.98 -22.58 7.55
C GLU A 163 -7.08 -23.64 6.45
N PHE A 164 -8.27 -23.80 5.84
CA PHE A 164 -8.54 -24.86 4.87
C PHE A 164 -7.77 -24.69 3.55
N VAL A 165 -7.51 -23.45 3.11
CA VAL A 165 -6.92 -23.18 1.78
C VAL A 165 -5.40 -23.14 1.79
N ARG A 166 -4.76 -22.92 2.96
CA ARG A 166 -3.29 -22.86 3.08
C ARG A 166 -2.67 -24.12 3.67
N GLY A 167 -3.45 -24.91 4.41
CA GLY A 167 -2.96 -26.06 5.17
C GLY A 167 -2.93 -27.39 4.42
N GLY A 168 -3.51 -27.48 3.22
CA GLY A 168 -3.59 -28.76 2.49
C GLY A 168 -4.26 -29.89 3.28
N LYS A 169 -5.01 -29.58 4.34
CA LYS A 169 -5.80 -30.56 5.06
C LYS A 169 -7.14 -30.68 4.35
N GLU A 170 -7.28 -31.77 3.61
CA GLU A 170 -8.59 -32.26 3.18
C GLU A 170 -9.55 -32.27 4.39
N PRO A 171 -10.84 -31.99 4.16
CA PRO A 171 -11.85 -32.22 5.17
C PRO A 171 -11.80 -33.71 5.52
N ARG A 172 -11.33 -34.04 6.74
CA ARG A 172 -11.62 -35.37 7.30
C ARG A 172 -13.12 -35.40 7.48
N ASP A 173 -13.77 -36.30 6.75
CA ASP A 173 -15.18 -36.62 6.94
C ASP A 173 -15.46 -36.79 8.44
N PRO A 174 -16.59 -36.26 8.94
CA PRO A 174 -16.99 -36.53 10.32
C PRO A 174 -17.10 -38.05 10.52
N PRO A 175 -16.62 -38.60 11.64
CA PRO A 175 -16.83 -40.01 11.92
C PRO A 175 -18.33 -40.28 11.93
N ALA A 176 -18.76 -41.23 11.09
CA ALA A 176 -20.11 -41.74 11.11
C ALA A 176 -20.44 -42.20 12.54
N ALA A 177 -21.44 -41.54 13.13
CA ALA A 177 -22.09 -41.97 14.36
C ALA A 177 -23.50 -42.45 14.01
#